data_AF-A0A117L0Q8-F1
#
_entry.id   AF-A0A117L0Q8-F1
#
_cell.length_a   1.000
_cell.length_b   1.000
_cell.length_c   1.000
_cell.angle_alpha   90.00
_cell.angle_beta   90.00
_cell.angle_gamma   90.00
#
_symmetry.space_group_name_H-M   'P 1'
#
loop_
_entity.id
_entity.type
_entity.pdbx_description
1 polymer ?
#
loop_
_entity_poly.entity_id
_entity_poly.type
_entity_poly.pdbx_seq_one_letter_code
_entity_poly.pdbx_strand_id
1 'polypeptide(L)'
;MKAIYRGMCPNCEDRISDLRLYKKHPCEVCLDEEIKAEVYFDLIKGIRDALKLRGTLKHWEELYSLEKKLNEAEELFKKATGFTFWSAQKTWVKR
;
A
#
# COMPACT_ATOMS: atom_id res chain seq x y z
N MET A 1 -17.74 -11.68 -14.87
CA MET A 1 -18.36 -10.35 -14.68
C MET A 1 -17.24 -9.40 -14.23
N LYS A 2 -17.11 -8.20 -14.82
CA LYS A 2 -16.12 -7.20 -14.42
C LYS A 2 -16.84 -6.14 -13.59
N ALA A 3 -16.68 -6.16 -12.28
CA ALA A 3 -17.29 -5.17 -11.40
C ALA A 3 -16.49 -3.86 -11.38
N ILE A 4 -17.19 -2.73 -11.30
CA ILE A 4 -16.61 -1.40 -11.13
C ILE A 4 -17.16 -0.81 -9.82
N TYR A 5 -16.25 -0.48 -8.91
CA TYR A 5 -16.58 0.10 -7.63
C TYR A 5 -16.30 1.60 -7.65
N ARG A 6 -17.26 2.44 -7.24
CA ARG A 6 -17.09 3.90 -7.11
C ARG A 6 -16.59 4.22 -5.71
N GLY A 7 -15.74 5.23 -5.54
CA GLY A 7 -15.26 5.62 -4.21
C GLY A 7 -14.13 4.75 -3.65
N MET A 8 -13.61 3.80 -4.43
CA MET A 8 -12.79 2.70 -3.89
C MET A 8 -11.36 2.67 -4.42
N CYS A 9 -10.95 3.59 -5.29
CA CYS A 9 -9.54 3.70 -5.64
C CYS A 9 -8.72 4.16 -4.42
N PRO A 10 -7.72 3.41 -3.94
CA PRO A 10 -6.94 3.80 -2.75
C PRO A 10 -6.03 5.02 -2.96
N ASN A 11 -5.88 5.51 -4.20
CA ASN A 11 -5.10 6.71 -4.49
C ASN A 11 -6.00 7.93 -4.73
N CYS A 12 -6.98 7.85 -5.64
CA CYS A 12 -7.77 9.01 -6.05
C CYS A 12 -9.24 8.97 -5.63
N GLU A 13 -9.67 7.92 -4.92
CA GLU A 13 -11.05 7.73 -4.44
C GLU A 13 -12.13 7.72 -5.54
N ASP A 14 -11.72 7.63 -6.80
CA ASP A 14 -12.64 7.48 -7.92
C ASP A 14 -12.99 5.99 -8.14
N ARG A 15 -13.58 5.68 -9.30
CA ARG A 15 -13.92 4.33 -9.72
C ARG A 15 -12.69 3.46 -9.95
N ILE A 16 -12.83 2.18 -9.62
CA ILE A 16 -11.79 1.16 -9.82
C ILE A 16 -12.42 -0.18 -10.19
N SER A 17 -11.72 -0.97 -11.00
CA SER A 17 -12.14 -2.33 -11.34
C SER A 17 -11.81 -3.33 -10.24
N ASP A 18 -12.62 -4.38 -10.13
CA ASP A 18 -12.36 -5.57 -9.30
C ASP A 18 -10.95 -6.14 -9.50
N LEU A 19 -10.49 -6.25 -10.75
CA LEU A 19 -9.17 -6.78 -11.09
C LEU A 19 -8.05 -5.93 -10.50
N ARG A 20 -8.17 -4.60 -10.53
CA ARG A 20 -7.16 -3.69 -9.96
C ARG A 20 -7.12 -3.78 -8.44
N LEU A 21 -8.29 -3.86 -7.78
CA LEU A 21 -8.37 -4.11 -6.34
C LEU A 21 -7.76 -5.45 -5.95
N TYR A 22 -8.09 -6.53 -6.67
CA TYR A 22 -7.52 -7.87 -6.45
C TYR A 22 -5.99 -7.86 -6.56
N LYS A 23 -5.47 -7.12 -7.54
CA LYS A 23 -4.02 -6.92 -7.72
C LYS A 23 -3.39 -5.97 -6.71
N LYS A 24 -4.16 -5.39 -5.78
CA LYS A 24 -3.68 -4.40 -4.79
C LYS A 24 -3.12 -3.13 -5.42
N HIS A 25 -3.76 -2.65 -6.49
CA HIS A 25 -3.31 -1.49 -7.26
C HIS A 25 -4.35 -0.35 -7.21
N PRO A 26 -3.94 0.91 -7.51
CA PRO A 26 -4.88 2.00 -7.73
C PRO A 26 -5.65 1.82 -9.05
N CYS A 27 -6.53 2.72 -9.45
CA CYS A 27 -7.20 2.61 -10.74
C CYS A 27 -6.22 2.85 -11.90
N GLU A 28 -6.61 2.44 -13.09
CA GLU A 28 -5.81 2.53 -14.33
C GLU A 28 -5.49 3.99 -14.70
N VAL A 29 -6.33 4.96 -14.27
CA VAL A 29 -6.09 6.40 -14.51
C VAL A 29 -4.93 6.91 -13.66
N CYS A 30 -4.80 6.43 -12.42
CA CYS A 30 -3.71 6.85 -11.53
C CYS A 30 -2.37 6.26 -11.98
N LEU A 31 -2.37 4.96 -12.30
CA LEU A 31 -1.21 4.20 -12.73
C LEU A 31 -1.72 3.01 -13.55
N ASP A 32 -1.49 2.98 -14.86
CA ASP A 32 -1.89 1.87 -15.72
C ASP A 32 -0.94 0.67 -15.60
N GLU A 33 0.34 0.93 -15.34
CA GLU A 33 1.36 -0.08 -15.09
C GLU A 33 0.99 -1.00 -13.91
N GLU A 34 1.37 -2.26 -14.05
CA GLU A 34 1.26 -3.27 -13.01
C GLU A 34 2.65 -3.55 -12.44
N ILE A 35 2.82 -3.29 -11.15
CA ILE A 35 4.05 -3.51 -10.40
C ILE A 35 3.90 -4.82 -9.65
N LYS A 36 4.96 -5.65 -9.70
CA LYS A 36 5.00 -6.94 -9.01
C LYS A 36 6.11 -6.93 -8.00
N ALA A 37 5.79 -7.37 -6.79
CA ALA A 37 6.76 -7.64 -5.74
C ALA A 37 6.23 -8.78 -4.87
N GLU A 38 7.14 -9.62 -4.37
CA GLU A 38 6.79 -10.71 -3.45
C GLU A 38 6.50 -10.17 -2.05
N VAL A 39 7.25 -9.15 -1.64
CA VAL A 39 7.08 -8.49 -0.35
C VAL A 39 6.05 -7.38 -0.48
N TYR A 40 5.04 -7.40 0.40
CA TYR A 40 3.94 -6.44 0.37
C TYR A 40 4.42 -4.98 0.49
N PHE A 41 5.39 -4.71 1.36
CA PHE A 41 5.92 -3.35 1.51
C PHE A 41 6.60 -2.83 0.24
N ASP A 42 7.33 -3.70 -0.47
CA ASP A 42 7.99 -3.34 -1.72
C ASP A 42 6.97 -3.05 -2.83
N LEU A 43 5.84 -3.77 -2.85
CA LEU A 43 4.72 -3.46 -3.75
C LEU A 43 4.16 -2.06 -3.46
N ILE A 44 3.85 -1.76 -2.20
CA ILE A 44 3.31 -0.45 -1.80
C ILE A 44 4.29 0.67 -2.13
N LYS A 45 5.59 0.47 -1.87
CA LYS A 45 6.65 1.43 -2.20
C LYS A 45 6.79 1.63 -3.70
N GLY A 46 6.84 0.55 -4.49
CA GLY A 46 6.97 0.62 -5.94
C GLY A 46 5.82 1.38 -6.59
N ILE A 47 4.57 1.09 -6.18
CA ILE A 47 3.39 1.83 -6.65
C ILE A 47 3.47 3.31 -6.26
N ARG A 48 3.85 3.60 -5.02
CA ARG A 48 4.01 4.98 -4.54
C ARG A 48 5.05 5.74 -5.36
N ASP A 49 6.20 5.14 -5.65
CA ASP A 49 7.27 5.78 -6.42
C ASP A 49 6.87 5.98 -7.90
N ALA A 50 6.14 5.04 -8.50
CA ALA A 50 5.59 5.19 -9.85
C ALA A 50 4.52 6.29 -9.92
N LEU A 51 3.63 6.38 -8.92
CA LEU A 51 2.66 7.47 -8.79
C LEU A 51 3.35 8.84 -8.63
N LYS A 52 4.45 8.91 -7.87
CA LYS A 52 5.26 10.13 -7.75
C LYS A 52 5.87 10.54 -9.08
N LEU A 53 6.48 9.60 -9.79
CA LEU A 53 7.11 9.86 -11.09
C LEU A 53 6.10 10.40 -12.11
N ARG A 54 4.85 9.91 -12.08
CA ARG A 54 3.75 10.37 -12.94
C ARG A 54 3.09 11.68 -12.48
N GLY A 55 3.41 12.17 -11.28
CA GLY A 55 2.70 13.32 -10.69
C GLY A 55 1.24 13.03 -10.33
N THR A 56 0.86 11.76 -10.15
CA THR A 56 -0.52 11.35 -9.82
C THR A 56 -0.69 10.87 -8.39
N LEU A 57 0.37 10.95 -7.56
CA LEU A 57 0.31 10.59 -6.15
C LEU A 57 -0.70 11.47 -5.38
N LYS A 58 -1.59 10.81 -4.64
CA LYS A 58 -2.59 11.40 -3.76
C LYS A 58 -2.60 10.61 -2.43
N HIS A 59 -3.71 9.96 -2.08
CA HIS A 59 -3.90 9.27 -0.80
C HIS A 59 -3.04 8.02 -0.61
N TRP A 60 -2.41 7.51 -1.67
CA TRP A 60 -1.50 6.36 -1.56
C TRP A 60 -0.28 6.66 -0.66
N GLU A 61 0.11 7.93 -0.50
CA GLU A 61 1.20 8.31 0.41
C GLU A 61 0.86 7.97 1.88
N GLU A 62 -0.41 8.04 2.27
CA GLU A 62 -0.86 7.70 3.62
C GLU A 62 -0.68 6.20 3.89
N LEU A 63 -1.06 5.35 2.93
CA LEU A 63 -0.85 3.90 3.00
C LEU A 63 0.64 3.55 3.09
N TYR A 64 1.47 4.15 2.23
CA TYR A 64 2.92 3.96 2.28
C TYR A 64 3.50 4.40 3.62
N SER A 65 3.10 5.58 4.12
CA SER A 65 3.60 6.12 5.39
C SER A 65 3.23 5.24 6.58
N LEU A 66 2.03 4.66 6.58
CA LEU A 66 1.58 3.74 7.63
C LEU A 66 2.42 2.46 7.64
N GLU A 67 2.59 1.79 6.49
CA GLU A 67 3.39 0.57 6.40
C GLU A 67 4.88 0.83 6.69
N LYS A 68 5.41 1.98 6.28
CA LYS A 68 6.80 2.39 6.57
C LYS A 68 7.02 2.51 8.08
N LYS A 69 6.11 3.20 8.78
CA LYS A 69 6.18 3.35 10.25
C LYS A 69 6.06 2.00 10.97
N LEU A 70 5.20 1.09 10.48
CA LEU A 70 5.12 -0.27 11.03
C LEU A 70 6.48 -0.98 10.92
N ASN A 71 7.11 -0.96 9.74
CA ASN A 71 8.39 -1.62 9.52
C ASN A 71 9.49 -0.98 10.38
N GLU A 72 9.54 0.34 10.49
CA GLU A 72 10.48 1.06 11.36
C GLU A 72 10.31 0.67 12.83
N ALA A 73 9.07 0.55 13.30
CA ALA A 73 8.76 0.11 14.67
C ALA A 73 9.12 -1.36 14.90
N GLU A 74 8.86 -2.25 13.93
CA GLU A 74 9.20 -3.68 14.02
C GLU A 74 10.72 -3.88 14.04
N GLU A 75 11.47 -3.13 13.22
CA GLU A 75 12.93 -3.16 13.23
C GLU A 75 13.51 -2.63 14.55
N LEU A 76 12.92 -1.57 15.12
CA LEU A 76 13.31 -1.09 16.46
C LEU A 76 13.05 -2.17 17.53
N PHE A 77 11.87 -2.78 17.52
CA PHE A 77 11.51 -3.85 18.44
C PHE A 77 12.44 -5.06 18.32
N LYS A 78 12.78 -5.46 17.10
CA LYS A 78 13.70 -6.55 16.82
C LYS A 78 15.11 -6.25 17.31
N LYS A 79 15.61 -5.03 17.10
CA LYS A 79 16.92 -4.61 17.64
C LYS A 79 16.96 -4.63 19.16
N ALA A 80 15.86 -4.27 19.82
CA ALA A 80 15.78 -4.21 21.27
C ALA A 80 15.57 -5.58 21.93
N THR A 81 14.82 -6.48 21.29
CA THR A 81 14.32 -7.72 21.93
C THR A 81 14.79 -9.01 21.27
N GLY A 82 15.25 -8.96 20.01
CA GLY A 82 15.52 -10.12 19.17
C GLY A 82 14.29 -10.76 18.53
N PHE A 83 13.07 -10.28 18.84
CA PHE A 83 11.82 -10.84 18.32
C PHE A 83 11.16 -9.93 17.27
N THR A 84 10.18 -10.47 16.53
CA THR A 84 9.33 -9.69 15.59
C THR A 84 7.92 -9.54 16.14
N PHE A 85 7.12 -8.64 15.57
CA PHE A 85 5.75 -8.48 16.02
C PHE A 85 4.88 -9.66 15.59
N TRP A 86 4.12 -10.21 16.53
CA TRP A 86 2.95 -11.02 16.18
C TRP A 86 1.80 -10.14 15.67
N SER A 87 0.78 -10.76 15.05
CA SER A 87 -0.30 -10.05 14.35
C SER A 87 -1.04 -9.00 15.21
N ALA A 88 -1.21 -9.26 16.52
CA ALA A 88 -1.85 -8.31 17.43
C ALA A 88 -1.01 -7.02 17.62
N GLN A 89 0.31 -7.16 17.82
CA GLN A 89 1.21 -5.99 17.93
C GLN A 89 1.23 -5.18 16.63
N LYS A 90 1.26 -5.84 15.46
CA LYS A 90 1.19 -5.12 14.17
C LYS A 90 -0.08 -4.28 14.06
N THR A 91 -1.19 -4.78 14.59
CA THR A 91 -2.46 -4.04 14.62
C THR A 91 -2.40 -2.87 15.60
N TRP A 92 -1.82 -3.04 16.78
CA TRP A 92 -1.71 -1.97 17.78
C TRP A 92 -0.84 -0.81 17.30
N VAL A 93 0.26 -1.09 16.59
CA VAL A 93 1.16 -0.07 16.05
C VAL A 93 0.51 0.76 14.93
N LYS A 94 -0.48 0.19 14.23
CA LYS A 94 -1.20 0.89 13.14
C LYS A 94 -2.35 1.79 13.62
N ARG A 95 -2.66 1.81 14.92
CA ARG A 95 -3.73 2.62 15.52
C ARG A 95 -3.16 3.87 16.18
#